data_AF-A0A2S8BCT7-F1
#
_entry.id   AF-A0A2S8BCT7-F1
#
_cell.length_a   1.000
_cell.length_b   1.000
_cell.length_c   1.000
_cell.angle_alpha   90.00
_cell.angle_beta   90.00
_cell.angle_gamma   90.00
#
_symmetry.space_group_name_H-M   'P 1'
#
loop_
_entity.id
_entity.type
_entity.pdbx_description
1 polymer ?
#
loop_
_entity_poly.entity_id
_entity_poly.type
_entity_poly.pdbx_seq_one_letter_code
_entity_poly.pdbx_strand_id
1 'polypeptide(L)'
;MGQNRSGASEFLTELRGLPRPEWPGRLRRLVSDQIGLILRRAIDPDRPLSEYGLDSLGNLEVRTRIEAETGVRIAAMDITTVRALAEGLCDALAAEDAPATN
;
A
#
# COMPACT_ATOMS: atom_id res chain seq x y z
N MET A 1 7.31 4.85 20.41
CA MET A 1 6.89 5.31 19.06
C MET A 1 8.13 5.29 18.18
N GLY A 2 8.22 4.41 17.19
CA GLY A 2 9.45 4.26 16.38
C GLY A 2 9.53 2.99 15.51
N GLN A 3 8.66 2.00 15.73
CA GLN A 3 8.70 0.73 14.99
C GLN A 3 8.24 0.83 13.51
N ASN A 4 7.42 1.82 13.15
CA ASN A 4 6.77 1.87 11.83
C ASN A 4 7.75 2.09 10.67
N ARG A 5 8.76 2.95 10.85
CA ARG A 5 9.74 3.27 9.78
C ARG A 5 10.71 2.11 9.50
N SER A 6 11.08 1.35 10.52
CA SER A 6 11.94 0.16 10.34
C SER A 6 11.19 -0.98 9.63
N GLY A 7 9.94 -1.24 10.02
CA GLY A 7 9.10 -2.24 9.35
C GLY A 7 8.89 -1.95 7.87
N ALA A 8 8.70 -0.67 7.53
CA ALA A 8 8.63 -0.22 6.14
C ALA A 8 9.91 -0.55 5.35
N SER A 9 11.07 -0.29 5.95
CA SER A 9 12.38 -0.53 5.32
C SER A 9 12.65 -2.01 5.09
N GLU A 10 12.26 -2.87 6.05
CA GLU A 10 12.36 -4.33 5.95
C GLU A 10 11.45 -4.87 4.84
N PHE A 11 10.18 -4.42 4.81
CA PHE A 11 9.25 -4.79 3.75
C PHE A 11 9.73 -4.37 2.36
N LEU A 12 10.24 -3.14 2.22
CA LEU A 12 10.78 -2.66 0.94
C LEU A 12 12.01 -3.45 0.51
N THR A 13 12.87 -3.84 1.44
CA THR A 13 14.04 -4.68 1.16
C THR A 13 13.63 -6.05 0.64
N GLU A 14 12.66 -6.70 1.30
CA GLU A 14 12.09 -7.96 0.83
C GLU A 14 11.41 -7.80 -0.54
N LEU A 15 10.64 -6.72 -0.73
CA LEU A 15 9.95 -6.43 -1.98
C LEU A 15 10.93 -6.24 -3.14
N ARG A 16 12.01 -5.48 -2.93
CA ARG A 16 13.07 -5.28 -3.92
C ARG A 16 13.86 -6.55 -4.24
N GLY A 17 13.90 -7.51 -3.32
CA GLY A 17 14.45 -8.84 -3.56
C GLY A 17 13.56 -9.76 -4.41
N LEU A 18 12.28 -9.40 -4.60
CA LEU A 18 11.31 -10.16 -5.40
C LEU A 18 11.24 -9.65 -6.85
N PRO A 19 10.86 -10.52 -7.80
CA PRO A 19 10.62 -10.09 -9.17
C PRO A 19 9.40 -9.16 -9.26
N ARG A 20 9.48 -8.13 -10.11
CA ARG A 20 8.41 -7.14 -10.35
C ARG A 20 6.99 -7.71 -10.52
N PRO A 21 6.73 -8.85 -11.19
CA PRO A 21 5.38 -9.43 -11.25
C PRO A 21 4.81 -9.84 -9.89
N GLU A 22 5.64 -10.11 -8.88
CA GLU A 22 5.20 -10.52 -7.53
C GLU A 22 4.91 -9.32 -6.61
N TRP A 23 5.41 -8.13 -6.96
CA TRP A 23 5.22 -6.90 -6.18
C TRP A 23 3.75 -6.57 -5.93
N PRO A 24 2.85 -6.54 -6.94
CA PRO A 24 1.44 -6.24 -6.70
C PRO A 24 0.78 -7.28 -5.78
N GLY A 25 1.17 -8.55 -5.83
CA GLY A 25 0.67 -9.58 -4.91
C GLY A 25 1.03 -9.32 -3.46
N ARG A 26 2.29 -8.93 -3.20
CA ARG A 26 2.77 -8.57 -1.84
C ARG A 26 2.15 -7.27 -1.33
N LEU A 27 2.11 -6.23 -2.16
CA LEU A 27 1.49 -4.95 -1.82
C LEU A 27 0.00 -5.12 -1.52
N ARG A 28 -0.72 -5.91 -2.33
CA ARG A 28 -2.14 -6.21 -2.12
C ARG A 28 -2.40 -6.86 -0.77
N ARG A 29 -1.52 -7.78 -0.34
CA ARG A 29 -1.64 -8.44 0.97
C ARG A 29 -1.38 -7.46 2.12
N LEU A 30 -0.34 -6.64 2.03
CA LEU A 30 -0.06 -5.59 3.02
C LEU A 30 -1.24 -4.62 3.14
N VAL A 31 -1.74 -4.11 2.00
CA VAL A 31 -2.86 -3.17 1.96
C VAL A 31 -4.12 -3.79 2.56
N SER A 32 -4.45 -5.04 2.20
CA SER A 32 -5.62 -5.74 2.75
C SER A 32 -5.54 -5.89 4.26
N ASP A 33 -4.35 -6.21 4.79
CA ASP A 33 -4.11 -6.32 6.23
C ASP A 33 -4.30 -4.97 6.93
N GLN A 34 -3.68 -3.90 6.41
CA GLN A 34 -3.80 -2.56 7.01
C GLN A 34 -5.24 -2.04 7.00
N ILE A 35 -5.97 -2.24 5.89
CA ILE A 35 -7.38 -1.86 5.80
C ILE A 35 -8.23 -2.72 6.75
N GLY A 36 -7.91 -4.01 6.88
CA GLY A 36 -8.59 -4.92 7.80
C GLY A 36 -8.43 -4.51 9.26
N LEU A 37 -7.27 -3.95 9.62
CA LEU A 37 -7.03 -3.37 10.95
C LEU A 37 -7.88 -2.12 11.19
N ILE A 38 -8.02 -1.25 10.18
CA ILE A 38 -8.81 0.00 10.26
C ILE A 38 -10.31 -0.32 10.39
N LEU A 39 -10.82 -1.18 9.51
CA LEU A 39 -12.22 -1.57 9.49
C LEU A 39 -12.56 -2.66 10.54
N ARG A 40 -11.54 -3.19 11.25
CA ARG A 40 -11.65 -4.28 12.23
C ARG A 40 -12.39 -5.52 11.69
N ARG A 41 -12.19 -5.84 10.41
CA ARG A 41 -12.84 -6.97 9.73
C ARG A 41 -11.97 -7.49 8.58
N ALA A 42 -12.22 -8.71 8.13
CA ALA A 42 -11.58 -9.23 6.92
C ALA A 42 -12.09 -8.50 5.67
N ILE A 43 -11.16 -8.07 4.82
CA ILE A 43 -11.42 -7.38 3.56
C ILE A 43 -10.99 -8.29 2.41
N ASP A 44 -11.78 -8.31 1.35
CA ASP A 44 -11.46 -9.01 0.13
C ASP A 44 -10.73 -8.04 -0.82
N PRO A 45 -9.53 -8.39 -1.31
CA PRO A 45 -8.73 -7.51 -2.14
C PRO A 45 -9.31 -7.26 -3.53
N ASP A 46 -10.23 -8.12 -3.98
CA ASP A 46 -10.89 -8.03 -5.28
C ASP A 46 -12.25 -7.30 -5.17
N ARG A 47 -12.68 -6.95 -3.96
CA ARG A 47 -13.92 -6.20 -3.70
C ARG A 47 -13.62 -4.70 -3.48
N PRO A 48 -14.45 -3.79 -4.02
CA PRO A 48 -14.23 -2.36 -3.85
C PRO A 48 -14.39 -1.91 -2.40
N LEU A 49 -13.54 -0.96 -2.00
CA LEU A 49 -13.47 -0.48 -0.62
C LEU A 49 -14.74 0.28 -0.21
N SER A 50 -15.41 0.91 -1.17
CA SER A 50 -16.71 1.56 -0.98
C SER A 50 -17.81 0.58 -0.52
N GLU A 51 -17.76 -0.69 -0.95
CA GLU A 51 -18.73 -1.73 -0.51
C GLU A 51 -18.55 -2.10 0.98
N TYR A 52 -17.40 -1.76 1.56
CA TYR A 52 -17.13 -1.96 2.99
C TYR A 52 -17.55 -0.76 3.85
N GLY A 53 -18.10 0.29 3.24
CA GLY A 53 -18.43 1.53 3.94
C GLY A 53 -17.19 2.37 4.26
N LEU A 54 -16.14 2.30 3.42
CA LEU A 54 -14.96 3.15 3.61
C LEU A 54 -15.29 4.60 3.21
N ASP A 55 -15.52 5.46 4.20
CA ASP A 55 -15.73 6.89 4.03
C ASP A 55 -14.43 7.67 3.74
N SER A 56 -14.53 8.95 3.44
CA SER A 56 -13.38 9.86 3.21
C SER A 56 -12.35 9.85 4.35
N LEU A 57 -12.79 9.71 5.61
CA LEU A 57 -11.91 9.59 6.77
C LEU A 57 -11.16 8.24 6.77
N GLY A 58 -11.85 7.16 6.44
CA GLY A 58 -11.25 5.85 6.26
C GLY A 58 -10.21 5.85 5.14
N ASN A 59 -10.49 6.51 4.02
CA ASN A 59 -9.52 6.71 2.95
C ASN A 59 -8.26 7.46 3.41
N LEU A 60 -8.42 8.51 4.23
CA LEU A 60 -7.30 9.24 4.79
C LEU A 60 -6.46 8.37 5.73
N GLU A 61 -7.09 7.64 6.65
CA GLU A 61 -6.42 6.72 7.58
C GLU A 61 -5.66 5.61 6.85
N VAL A 62 -6.29 4.99 5.84
CA VAL A 62 -5.68 3.96 5.00
C VAL A 62 -4.44 4.54 4.32
N ARG A 63 -4.58 5.69 3.64
CA ARG A 63 -3.45 6.36 3.00
C ARG A 63 -2.33 6.63 4.00
N THR A 64 -2.61 7.32 5.11
CA THR A 64 -1.58 7.67 6.10
C THR A 64 -0.87 6.44 6.63
N ARG A 65 -1.59 5.36 6.87
CA ARG A 65 -1.01 4.10 7.34
C ARG A 65 -0.16 3.42 6.28
N ILE A 66 -0.63 3.37 5.03
CA ILE A 66 0.15 2.81 3.92
C ILE A 66 1.40 3.66 3.65
N GLU A 67 1.31 4.99 3.60
CA GLU A 67 2.47 5.88 3.45
C GLU A 67 3.48 5.68 4.58
N ALA A 68 3.02 5.42 5.80
CA ALA A 68 3.88 5.13 6.94
C ALA A 68 4.55 3.74 6.86
N GLU A 69 3.91 2.76 6.22
CA GLU A 69 4.40 1.38 6.03
C GLU A 69 5.22 1.20 4.74
N THR A 70 5.01 2.01 3.71
CA THR A 70 5.76 1.90 2.44
C THR A 70 6.77 3.01 2.28
N GLY A 71 6.67 4.10 3.05
CA GLY A 71 7.52 5.28 2.92
C GLY A 71 7.25 6.11 1.66
N VAL A 72 6.33 5.68 0.80
CA VAL A 72 5.95 6.33 -0.46
C VAL A 72 4.87 7.35 -0.20
N ARG A 73 4.99 8.54 -0.77
CA ARG A 73 3.89 9.52 -0.75
C ARG A 73 2.82 9.14 -1.77
N ILE A 74 1.61 8.87 -1.30
CA ILE A 74 0.46 8.57 -2.16
C ILE A 74 -0.19 9.90 -2.55
N ALA A 75 0.23 10.44 -3.69
CA ALA A 75 -0.43 11.61 -4.28
C ALA A 75 -1.82 11.20 -4.80
N ALA A 76 -2.86 11.57 -4.06
CA ALA A 76 -4.26 11.60 -4.50
C ALA A 76 -4.77 10.35 -5.26
N MET A 77 -4.31 9.15 -4.91
CA MET A 77 -4.90 7.94 -5.49
C MET A 77 -6.32 7.78 -4.96
N ASP A 78 -7.29 7.75 -5.87
CA ASP A 78 -8.63 7.26 -5.55
C ASP A 78 -8.50 5.82 -5.06
N ILE A 79 -8.57 5.65 -3.73
CA ILE A 79 -8.60 4.34 -3.07
C ILE A 79 -9.93 3.69 -3.46
N THR A 80 -9.93 3.03 -4.61
CA THR A 80 -11.10 2.35 -5.19
C THR A 80 -11.10 0.88 -4.78
N THR A 81 -10.00 0.19 -5.06
CA THR A 81 -9.79 -1.22 -4.75
C THR A 81 -8.38 -1.43 -4.20
N VAL A 82 -8.21 -2.49 -3.41
CA VAL A 82 -6.88 -2.92 -2.93
C VAL A 82 -5.95 -3.20 -4.11
N ARG A 83 -6.47 -3.77 -5.20
CA ARG A 83 -5.73 -4.02 -6.45
C ARG A 83 -5.18 -2.72 -7.04
N ALA A 84 -6.05 -1.73 -7.32
CA ALA A 84 -5.62 -0.48 -7.93
C ALA A 84 -4.61 0.27 -7.05
N LEU A 85 -4.80 0.24 -5.73
CA LEU A 85 -3.86 0.83 -4.78
C LEU A 85 -2.49 0.12 -4.81
N ALA A 86 -2.48 -1.22 -4.86
CA ALA A 86 -1.26 -2.01 -4.93
C ALA A 86 -0.50 -1.79 -6.26
N GLU A 87 -1.21 -1.66 -7.38
CA GLU A 87 -0.59 -1.37 -8.68
C GLU A 87 0.02 0.04 -8.69
N GLY A 88 -0.69 1.05 -8.18
CA GLY A 88 -0.16 2.41 -8.06
C GLY A 88 1.08 2.50 -7.16
N LEU A 89 1.09 1.79 -6.03
CA LEU A 89 2.26 1.69 -5.17
C LEU A 89 3.44 1.01 -5.87
N CYS A 90 3.17 -0.05 -6.64
CA CYS A 90 4.20 -0.75 -7.40
C CYS A 90 4.85 0.18 -8.44
N ASP A 91 4.04 0.97 -9.14
CA ASP A 91 4.52 1.94 -10.12
C ASP A 91 5.35 3.05 -9.46
N ALA A 92 4.85 3.62 -8.36
CA ALA A 92 5.57 4.64 -7.60
C ALA A 92 6.92 4.12 -7.06
N LEU A 93 6.94 2.92 -6.49
CA LEU A 93 8.18 2.28 -6.01
C LEU A 93 9.15 1.96 -7.14
N ALA A 94 8.64 1.52 -8.29
CA ALA A 94 9.46 1.27 -9.47
C ALA A 94 10.03 2.57 -10.06
N ALA A 95 9.30 3.68 -9.96
CA ALA A 95 9.75 5.00 -10.35
C ALA A 95 10.82 5.56 -9.40
N GLU A 96 10.71 5.32 -8.09
CA GLU A 96 11.74 5.69 -7.10
C GLU A 96 13.01 4.82 -7.19
N ASP A 97 12.86 3.54 -7.56
CA ASP A 97 13.99 2.61 -7.75
C ASP A 97 14.73 2.84 -9.08
N ALA A 98 14.09 3.47 -10.06
CA ALA A 98 14.77 3.90 -11.28
C ALA A 98 15.84 4.93 -10.89
N PRO A 99 17.14 4.60 -11.02
CA PRO A 99 18.18 5.57 -10.71
C PRO A 99 17.96 6.75 -11.64
N ALA A 100 17.80 7.94 -11.06
CA ALA A 100 17.90 9.19 -11.80
C ALA A 100 19.30 9.22 -12.44
N THR A 101 19.40 8.72 -13.67
CA THR A 101 20.54 8.97 -14.54
C THR A 101 20.48 10.44 -14.91
N ASN A 102 21.28 11.26 -14.22
CA ASN A 102 21.76 12.53 -14.75
C ASN A 102 23.18 12.81 -14.26
#